data_AF-A0A965VQ88-F1
#
_entry.id   AF-A0A965VQ88-F1
#
_cell.length_a   1.000
_cell.length_b   1.000
_cell.length_c   1.000
_cell.angle_alpha   90.00
_cell.angle_beta   90.00
_cell.angle_gamma   90.00
#
_symmetry.space_group_name_H-M   'P 1'
#
loop_
_entity.id
_entity.type
_entity.pdbx_description
1 polymer ?
#
loop_
_entity_poly.entity_id
_entity_poly.type
_entity_poly.pdbx_seq_one_letter_code
_entity_poly.pdbx_strand_id
1 'polypeptide(L)'
;CAQVSMNLLDYTTTSPLQVWQHCSAIAAKYNVNLIGSELIGLMPEACLLEAGTFALSHTTTHKNDLIKAGIDYLKLDQVKPFDAQEKILEYALAAKLPQY
;
A
#
# COMPACT_ATOMS: atom_id res chain seq x y z
N CYS A 1 20.75 -4.46 4.06
CA CYS A 1 19.43 -4.90 3.56
C CYS A 1 19.50 -4.99 2.03
N ALA A 2 18.60 -5.74 1.41
CA ALA A 2 18.40 -5.73 -0.04
C ALA A 2 16.96 -5.28 -0.33
N GLN A 3 16.73 -4.70 -1.50
CA GLN A 3 15.41 -4.21 -1.92
C GLN A 3 15.12 -4.64 -3.35
N VAL A 4 13.88 -5.04 -3.60
CA VAL A 4 13.35 -5.24 -4.95
C VAL A 4 12.64 -3.94 -5.33
N SER A 5 13.30 -3.12 -6.15
CA SER A 5 12.73 -1.86 -6.64
C SER A 5 11.97 -2.10 -7.95
N MET A 6 10.80 -1.48 -8.09
CA MET A 6 9.97 -1.62 -9.28
C MET A 6 9.04 -0.42 -9.50
N ASN A 7 8.66 -0.20 -10.75
CA ASN A 7 7.61 0.73 -11.14
C ASN A 7 6.38 -0.05 -11.57
N LEU A 8 5.23 0.22 -10.93
CA LEU A 8 3.95 -0.34 -11.34
C LEU A 8 3.38 0.57 -12.43
N LEU A 9 3.42 0.10 -13.68
CA LEU A 9 2.97 0.88 -14.84
C LEU A 9 1.45 1.05 -14.86
N ASP A 10 0.72 0.02 -14.41
CA ASP A 10 -0.73 0.05 -14.26
C ASP A 10 -1.12 -0.74 -13.01
N TYR A 11 -1.55 0.00 -11.99
CA TYR A 11 -1.96 -0.58 -10.70
C TYR A 11 -3.28 -1.33 -10.77
N THR A 12 -4.09 -1.10 -11.81
CA THR A 12 -5.37 -1.80 -12.01
C THR A 12 -5.18 -3.19 -12.60
N THR A 13 -4.07 -3.41 -13.30
CA THR A 13 -3.66 -4.72 -13.81
C THR A 13 -2.77 -5.47 -12.82
N THR A 14 -1.84 -4.77 -12.17
CA THR A 14 -0.94 -5.35 -11.16
C THR A 14 -0.83 -4.42 -9.96
N SER A 15 -1.56 -4.74 -8.90
CA SER A 15 -1.68 -3.90 -7.71
C SER A 15 -0.51 -4.08 -6.74
N PRO A 16 -0.27 -3.12 -5.81
CA PRO A 16 0.69 -3.28 -4.74
C PRO A 16 0.43 -4.52 -3.86
N LEU A 17 -0.84 -4.89 -3.67
CA LEU A 17 -1.23 -6.11 -2.97
C LEU A 17 -0.66 -7.35 -3.67
N GLN A 18 -0.90 -7.48 -4.98
CA GLN A 18 -0.42 -8.61 -5.76
C GLN A 18 1.11 -8.68 -5.76
N VAL A 19 1.77 -7.53 -5.96
CA VAL A 19 3.24 -7.42 -5.89
C VAL A 19 3.76 -7.91 -4.54
N TRP A 20 3.18 -7.44 -3.43
CA TRP A 20 3.59 -7.84 -2.10
C TRP A 20 3.46 -9.35 -1.89
N GLN A 21 2.33 -9.93 -2.30
CA GLN A 21 2.08 -11.37 -2.20
C GLN A 21 3.06 -12.18 -3.04
N HIS A 22 3.32 -11.77 -4.28
CA HIS A 22 4.27 -12.45 -5.16
C HIS A 22 5.70 -12.37 -4.64
N CYS A 23 6.16 -11.20 -4.21
CA CYS A 23 7.47 -11.03 -3.60
C CYS A 23 7.60 -11.85 -2.31
N SER A 24 6.56 -11.88 -1.48
CA SER A 24 6.51 -12.70 -0.26
C SER A 24 6.61 -14.19 -0.57
N ALA A 25 5.84 -14.68 -1.55
CA ALA A 25 5.88 -16.07 -1.97
C ALA A 25 7.24 -16.48 -2.57
N ILE A 26 7.91 -15.58 -3.30
CA ILE A 26 9.26 -15.83 -3.82
C ILE A 26 10.27 -15.86 -2.65
N ALA A 27 10.24 -14.88 -1.76
CA ALA A 27 11.16 -14.81 -0.62
C ALA A 27 11.03 -16.02 0.31
N ALA A 28 9.80 -16.51 0.52
CA ALA A 28 9.53 -17.70 1.31
C ALA A 28 10.24 -18.96 0.76
N LYS A 29 10.42 -19.09 -0.56
CA LYS A 29 11.18 -20.19 -1.17
C LYS A 29 12.65 -20.19 -0.77
N TYR A 30 13.17 -19.04 -0.33
CA TYR A 30 14.53 -18.87 0.16
C TYR A 30 14.60 -18.77 1.69
N ASN A 31 13.51 -19.05 2.41
CA ASN A 31 13.40 -18.87 3.86
C ASN A 31 13.66 -17.43 4.33
N VAL A 32 13.30 -16.44 3.50
CA VAL A 32 13.42 -15.02 3.80
C VAL A 32 12.03 -14.40 3.90
N ASN A 33 11.85 -13.47 4.85
CA ASN A 33 10.59 -12.74 5.04
C ASN A 33 10.74 -11.29 4.58
N LEU A 34 9.66 -10.72 4.04
CA LEU A 34 9.57 -9.29 3.77
C LEU A 34 9.36 -8.53 5.09
N ILE A 35 10.21 -7.54 5.31
CA ILE A 35 10.22 -6.75 6.55
C ILE A 35 9.47 -5.43 6.42
N GLY A 36 9.32 -4.89 5.20
CA GLY A 36 8.70 -3.60 4.95
C GLY A 36 8.64 -3.28 3.46
N SER A 37 7.88 -2.24 3.11
CA SER A 37 7.90 -1.63 1.79
C SER A 37 8.02 -0.11 1.91
N GLU A 38 8.41 0.54 0.81
CA GLU A 38 8.50 1.99 0.73
C GLU A 38 7.80 2.47 -0.54
N LEU A 39 6.84 3.38 -0.37
CA LEU A 39 6.27 4.14 -1.47
C LEU A 39 7.16 5.36 -1.80
N ILE A 40 7.51 5.49 -3.08
CA ILE A 40 8.13 6.68 -3.64
C ILE A 40 7.04 7.51 -4.33
N GLY A 41 6.86 8.76 -3.89
CA GLY A 41 5.80 9.64 -4.39
C GLY A 41 4.45 9.40 -3.72
N LEU A 42 3.40 9.34 -4.54
CA LEU A 42 2.00 9.19 -4.15
C LEU A 42 1.43 7.89 -4.72
N MET A 43 0.38 7.36 -4.11
CA MET A 43 -0.40 6.25 -4.67
C MET A 43 -1.90 6.55 -4.66
N PRO A 44 -2.66 5.96 -5.59
CA PRO A 44 -4.12 6.01 -5.53
C PRO A 44 -4.62 5.34 -4.25
N GLU A 45 -5.68 5.91 -3.67
CA GLU A 45 -6.38 5.37 -2.52
C GLU A 45 -6.88 3.94 -2.76
N ALA A 46 -7.35 3.66 -3.98
CA ALA A 46 -7.87 2.35 -4.37
C ALA A 46 -6.90 1.20 -4.05
N CYS A 47 -5.59 1.42 -4.20
CA CYS A 47 -4.56 0.43 -3.88
C CYS A 47 -4.58 0.01 -2.40
N LEU A 48 -4.80 0.97 -1.50
CA LEU A 48 -4.86 0.70 -0.05
C LEU A 48 -6.20 0.08 0.33
N LEU A 49 -7.29 0.48 -0.33
CA LEU A 49 -8.60 -0.13 -0.11
C LEU A 49 -8.62 -1.61 -0.52
N GLU A 50 -8.01 -1.94 -1.66
CA GLU A 50 -7.85 -3.33 -2.10
C GLU A 50 -7.03 -4.15 -1.09
N ALA A 51 -5.84 -3.66 -0.70
CA ALA A 51 -4.99 -4.32 0.27
C ALA A 51 -5.66 -4.48 1.64
N GLY A 52 -6.36 -3.45 2.12
CA GLY A 52 -7.10 -3.47 3.36
C GLY A 52 -8.28 -4.44 3.35
N THR A 53 -9.01 -4.49 2.24
CA THR A 53 -10.15 -5.42 2.06
C THR A 53 -9.66 -6.86 2.11
N PHE A 54 -8.53 -7.14 1.46
CA PHE A 54 -7.87 -8.44 1.55
C PHE A 54 -7.42 -8.74 2.99
N ALA A 55 -6.72 -7.79 3.64
CA ALA A 55 -6.18 -7.96 4.99
C ALA A 55 -7.27 -8.25 6.03
N LEU A 56 -8.42 -7.61 5.90
CA LEU A 56 -9.57 -7.76 6.79
C LEU A 56 -10.57 -8.81 6.32
N SER A 57 -10.28 -9.56 5.26
CA SER A 57 -11.16 -10.62 4.73
C SER A 57 -12.61 -10.16 4.53
N HIS A 58 -12.79 -8.93 4.03
CA HIS A 58 -14.12 -8.33 3.77
C HIS A 58 -15.01 -8.16 5.02
N THR A 59 -14.44 -8.12 6.22
CA THR A 59 -15.20 -7.97 7.48
C THR A 59 -15.74 -6.55 7.72
N THR A 60 -15.18 -5.54 7.05
CA THR A 60 -15.58 -4.14 7.17
C THR A 60 -15.57 -3.46 5.80
N THR A 61 -16.44 -2.48 5.65
CA THR A 61 -16.49 -1.55 4.51
C THR A 61 -16.10 -0.13 4.92
N HIS A 62 -15.71 0.07 6.18
CA HIS A 62 -15.28 1.37 6.68
C HIS A 62 -13.93 1.74 6.07
N LYS A 63 -13.95 2.79 5.26
CA LYS A 63 -12.80 3.26 4.49
C LYS A 63 -11.54 3.48 5.34
N ASN A 64 -11.66 4.13 6.48
CA ASN A 64 -10.51 4.41 7.36
C ASN A 64 -9.86 3.12 7.89
N ASP A 65 -10.66 2.11 8.23
CA ASP A 65 -10.17 0.82 8.71
C ASP A 65 -9.44 0.07 7.58
N LEU A 66 -10.00 0.11 6.37
CA LEU A 66 -9.38 -0.48 5.18
C LEU A 66 -8.06 0.20 4.85
N ILE A 67 -8.00 1.53 4.86
CA ILE A 67 -6.75 2.27 4.62
C ILE A 67 -5.70 1.88 5.65
N LYS A 68 -6.06 1.88 6.94
CA LYS A 68 -5.13 1.49 8.02
C LYS A 68 -4.64 0.04 7.82
N ALA A 69 -5.56 -0.89 7.58
CA ALA A 69 -5.21 -2.29 7.36
C ALA A 69 -4.36 -2.50 6.10
N GLY A 70 -4.58 -1.72 5.03
CA GLY A 70 -3.77 -1.74 3.82
C GLY A 70 -2.34 -1.26 4.07
N ILE A 71 -2.18 -0.17 4.84
CA ILE A 71 -0.87 0.33 5.27
C ILE A 71 -0.14 -0.73 6.10
N ASP A 72 -0.83 -1.32 7.08
CA ASP A 72 -0.28 -2.35 7.96
C ASP A 72 0.10 -3.63 7.18
N TYR A 73 -0.76 -4.07 6.26
CA TYR A 73 -0.54 -5.29 5.47
C TYR A 73 0.64 -5.16 4.51
N LEU A 74 0.74 -4.02 3.82
CA LEU A 74 1.84 -3.72 2.90
C LEU A 74 3.09 -3.25 3.65
N LYS A 75 3.02 -3.05 4.97
CA LYS A 75 4.12 -2.60 5.83
C LYS A 75 4.79 -1.32 5.31
N LEU A 76 3.97 -0.36 4.89
CA LEU A 76 4.43 0.89 4.25
C LEU A 76 5.09 1.87 5.23
N ASP A 77 4.95 1.63 6.53
CA ASP A 77 5.44 2.46 7.62
C ASP A 77 6.75 1.95 8.26
N GLN A 78 7.29 0.82 7.78
CA GLN A 78 8.44 0.15 8.41
C GLN A 78 9.79 0.76 8.04
N VAL A 79 9.88 1.44 6.88
CA VAL A 79 11.11 2.13 6.45
C VAL A 79 11.10 3.58 6.94
N LYS A 80 9.95 4.24 6.85
CA LYS A 80 9.70 5.61 7.28
C LYS A 80 8.20 5.77 7.61
N PRO A 81 7.80 6.76 8.42
CA PRO A 81 6.39 7.01 8.69
C PRO A 81 5.59 7.19 7.41
N PHE A 82 4.44 6.54 7.33
CA PHE A 82 3.49 6.69 6.24
C PHE A 82 2.41 7.71 6.64
N ASP A 83 2.51 8.94 6.15
CA ASP A 83 1.45 9.93 6.31
C ASP A 83 0.43 9.80 5.17
N ALA A 84 -0.77 9.31 5.51
CA ALA A 84 -1.85 9.15 4.56
C ALA A 84 -2.25 10.47 3.86
N GLN A 85 -2.17 11.61 4.54
CA GLN A 85 -2.53 12.92 3.97
C GLN A 85 -1.54 13.37 2.89
N GLU A 86 -0.28 12.94 3.01
CA GLU A 86 0.76 13.28 2.05
C GLU A 86 1.03 12.20 1.00
N LYS A 87 0.62 10.95 1.24
CA LYS A 87 0.97 9.79 0.40
C LYS A 87 -0.18 9.26 -0.44
N ILE A 88 -1.43 9.52 -0.03
CA ILE A 88 -2.61 9.14 -0.81
C ILE A 88 -2.93 10.30 -1.76
N LEU A 89 -2.97 10.01 -3.06
CA LEU A 89 -3.15 11.01 -4.12
C LEU A 89 -4.41 11.85 -3.89
N GLU A 90 -5.54 11.21 -3.63
CA GLU A 90 -6.84 11.84 -3.44
C GLU A 90 -6.85 12.76 -2.20
N TYR A 91 -6.17 12.37 -1.12
CA TYR A 91 -6.09 13.18 0.10
C TYR A 91 -5.19 14.40 -0.11
N ALA A 92 -4.02 14.19 -0.73
CA ALA A 92 -3.09 15.25 -1.06
C ALA A 92 -3.70 16.28 -2.03
N LEU A 93 -4.57 15.83 -2.95
CA LEU A 93 -5.33 16.70 -3.84
C LEU A 93 -6.41 17.49 -3.09
N ALA A 94 -7.19 16.83 -2.25
CA ALA A 94 -8.24 17.48 -1.46
C ALA A 94 -7.68 18.58 -0.55
N ALA A 95 -6.48 18.39 0.00
CA ALA A 95 -5.81 19.40 0.83
C ALA A 95 -5.34 20.64 0.04
N LYS A 96 -5.11 20.51 -1.27
CA LYS A 96 -4.60 21.59 -2.14
C LYS A 96 -5.68 22.38 -2.87
N LEU A 97 -6.89 21.83 -2.98
CA LEU A 97 -8.00 22.50 -3.66
C LEU A 97 -8.68 23.49 -2.70
N PRO A 98 -8.92 24.75 -3.12
CA PRO A 98 -9.68 25.69 -2.31
C PRO A 98 -11.09 25.15 -2.08
N GLN A 99 -11.57 25.21 -0.85
CA GLN A 99 -12.99 25.01 -0.56
C GLN A 99 -13.74 26.26 -1.05
N TYR A 100 -14.39 26.15 -2.20
CA TYR A 100 -15.35 27.14 -2.71
C TYR A 100 -16.78 26.75 -2.33
#